data_AF-A0AAP4Q0T6-F1
#
_entry.id   AF-A0AAP4Q0T6-F1
#
_cell.length_a   1.000
_cell.length_b   1.000
_cell.length_c   1.000
_cell.angle_alpha   90.00
_cell.angle_beta   90.00
_cell.angle_gamma   90.00
#
_symmetry.space_group_name_H-M   'P 1'
#
loop_
_entity.id
_entity.type
_entity.pdbx_description
1 polymer ?
#
loop_
_entity_poly.entity_id
_entity_poly.type
_entity_poly.pdbx_seq_one_letter_code
_entity_poly.pdbx_strand_id
1 'polypeptide(L)'
;MPNYDIGLNYFAKMYYIEYLKKMTFYTKIAIRDLKSLKNKLDTKLINKDYSNFKYYALIINKTPDIMNTFPWNEHLDVENNKLIDITDISKSYNYMTISSFVYKDNKGILLFSWFDEIKSEECHKFIKQFHKLSNINKIKAFINLCFGVNEDIYFSQEWWESITKSKQDTLINLINSVVDFSNYRTLEVVDWVICDIKYNINL
;
A
#
# COMPACT_ATOMS: atom_id res chain seq x y z
N MET A 1 30.04 9.72 5.54
CA MET A 1 29.33 8.53 6.07
C MET A 1 29.99 8.15 7.38
N PRO A 2 29.24 7.87 8.46
CA PRO A 2 29.82 7.30 9.67
C PRO A 2 30.49 5.96 9.35
N ASN A 3 31.67 5.69 9.91
CA ASN A 3 32.37 4.41 9.73
C ASN A 3 31.73 3.36 10.66
N TYR A 4 30.69 2.67 10.17
CA TYR A 4 30.02 1.56 10.87
C TYR A 4 30.91 0.31 11.02
N ASP A 5 32.11 0.34 10.45
CA ASP A 5 32.96 -0.83 10.19
C ASP A 5 34.13 -0.94 11.19
N ILE A 6 34.30 0.06 12.07
CA ILE A 6 35.41 0.11 13.04
C ILE A 6 35.18 -1.00 14.08
N GLY A 7 36.16 -1.90 14.21
CA GLY A 7 36.12 -3.02 15.18
C GLY A 7 35.52 -4.33 14.66
N LEU A 8 34.95 -4.36 13.44
CA LEU A 8 34.42 -5.59 12.85
C LEU A 8 35.52 -6.51 12.29
N ASN A 9 35.31 -7.83 12.39
CA ASN A 9 36.18 -8.81 11.74
C ASN A 9 36.09 -8.73 10.21
N TYR A 10 37.07 -9.30 9.51
CA TYR A 10 37.17 -9.20 8.05
C TYR A 10 35.92 -9.72 7.32
N PHE A 11 35.33 -10.83 7.77
CA PHE A 11 34.13 -11.40 7.19
C PHE A 11 32.91 -10.46 7.33
N ALA A 12 32.72 -9.88 8.50
CA ALA A 12 31.64 -8.92 8.75
C ALA A 12 31.79 -7.68 7.88
N LYS A 13 33.02 -7.15 7.73
CA LYS A 13 33.31 -6.02 6.83
C LYS A 13 32.96 -6.33 5.37
N MET A 14 33.37 -7.51 4.88
CA MET A 14 33.05 -7.95 3.51
C MET A 14 31.53 -8.10 3.31
N TYR A 15 30.82 -8.67 4.27
CA TYR A 15 29.36 -8.79 4.23
C TYR A 15 28.68 -7.41 4.12
N TYR A 16 29.07 -6.45 4.97
CA TYR A 16 28.52 -5.10 4.93
C TYR A 16 28.81 -4.37 3.63
N ILE A 17 30.03 -4.50 3.08
CA ILE A 17 30.38 -3.90 1.78
C ILE A 17 29.48 -4.45 0.67
N GLU A 18 29.30 -5.76 0.58
CA GLU A 18 28.45 -6.38 -0.45
C GLU A 18 26.97 -6.02 -0.25
N TYR A 19 26.50 -5.99 1.00
CA TYR A 19 25.16 -5.50 1.33
C TYR A 19 24.96 -4.04 0.88
N LEU A 20 25.89 -3.14 1.20
CA LEU A 20 25.81 -1.72 0.83
C LEU A 20 25.88 -1.52 -0.68
N LYS A 21 26.72 -2.27 -1.39
CA LYS A 21 26.76 -2.28 -2.87
C LYS A 21 25.43 -2.69 -3.45
N LYS A 22 24.85 -3.79 -2.95
CA LYS A 22 23.54 -4.30 -3.37
C LYS A 22 22.43 -3.27 -3.11
N MET A 23 22.37 -2.71 -1.91
CA MET A 23 21.38 -1.69 -1.56
C MET A 23 21.54 -0.44 -2.44
N THR A 24 22.76 0.06 -2.62
CA THR A 24 23.05 1.22 -3.49
C THR A 24 22.60 0.96 -4.92
N PHE A 25 22.82 -0.24 -5.44
CA PHE A 25 22.39 -0.64 -6.78
C PHE A 25 20.85 -0.58 -6.93
N TYR A 26 20.11 -1.18 -6.00
CA TYR A 26 18.64 -1.14 -6.02
C TYR A 26 18.09 0.28 -5.79
N THR A 27 18.70 1.07 -4.91
CA THR A 27 18.32 2.47 -4.71
C THR A 27 18.48 3.29 -6.00
N LYS A 28 19.53 3.07 -6.79
CA LYS A 28 19.70 3.74 -8.09
C LYS A 28 18.58 3.38 -9.08
N ILE A 29 18.15 2.12 -9.09
CA ILE A 29 17.02 1.65 -9.92
C ILE A 29 15.72 2.31 -9.46
N ALA A 30 15.44 2.34 -8.15
CA ALA A 30 14.26 3.00 -7.61
C ALA A 30 14.24 4.50 -7.95
N ILE A 31 15.39 5.20 -7.84
CA ILE A 31 15.49 6.62 -8.21
C ILE A 31 15.23 6.84 -9.71
N ARG A 32 15.75 5.97 -10.59
CA ARG A 32 15.48 6.03 -12.04
C ARG A 32 13.97 5.96 -12.31
N ASP A 33 13.29 5.00 -11.69
CA ASP A 33 11.87 4.74 -11.90
C ASP A 33 11.00 5.88 -11.34
N LEU A 34 11.31 6.35 -10.13
CA LEU A 34 10.62 7.49 -9.52
C LEU A 34 10.77 8.77 -10.35
N LYS A 35 11.97 9.04 -10.92
CA LYS A 35 12.17 10.18 -11.83
C LYS A 35 11.32 10.07 -13.09
N SER A 36 11.24 8.88 -13.68
CA SER A 36 10.41 8.61 -14.86
C SER A 36 8.92 8.84 -14.55
N LEU A 37 8.41 8.29 -13.44
CA LEU A 37 7.04 8.48 -12.99
C LEU A 37 6.73 9.94 -12.68
N LYS A 38 7.61 10.63 -11.94
CA LYS A 38 7.45 12.05 -11.62
C LYS A 38 7.33 12.91 -12.87
N ASN A 39 8.21 12.73 -13.86
CA ASN A 39 8.16 13.54 -15.09
C ASN A 39 6.84 13.37 -15.85
N LYS A 40 6.29 12.15 -15.88
CA LYS A 40 4.97 11.88 -16.47
C LYS A 40 3.86 12.57 -15.68
N LEU A 41 3.85 12.39 -14.36
CA LEU A 41 2.85 13.01 -13.47
C LEU A 41 2.88 14.54 -13.53
N ASP A 42 4.08 15.15 -13.52
CA ASP A 42 4.24 16.60 -13.58
C ASP A 42 3.64 17.16 -14.88
N THR A 43 3.94 16.52 -16.02
CA THR A 43 3.41 16.93 -17.32
C THR A 43 1.88 16.92 -17.32
N LYS A 44 1.28 15.88 -16.75
CA LYS A 44 -0.17 15.69 -16.68
C LYS A 44 -0.82 16.65 -15.70
N LEU A 45 -0.18 16.89 -14.56
CA LEU A 45 -0.63 17.85 -13.55
C LEU A 45 -0.65 19.28 -14.12
N ILE A 46 0.40 19.72 -14.82
CA ILE A 46 0.48 21.03 -15.47
C ILE A 46 -0.65 21.20 -16.49
N ASN A 47 -0.90 20.16 -17.29
CA ASN A 47 -1.94 20.16 -18.30
C ASN A 47 -3.36 19.93 -17.75
N LYS A 48 -3.50 19.69 -16.43
CA LYS A 48 -4.75 19.28 -15.76
C LYS A 48 -5.41 18.06 -16.43
N ASP A 49 -4.58 17.15 -16.95
CA ASP A 49 -5.03 15.92 -17.60
C ASP A 49 -5.04 14.77 -16.59
N TYR A 50 -6.24 14.36 -16.18
CA TYR A 50 -6.47 13.28 -15.23
C TYR A 50 -7.08 12.03 -15.88
N SER A 51 -7.18 11.96 -17.22
CA SER A 51 -7.92 10.90 -17.91
C SER A 51 -7.36 9.50 -17.66
N ASN A 52 -6.05 9.43 -17.38
CA ASN A 52 -5.33 8.17 -17.18
C ASN A 52 -5.28 7.75 -15.71
N PHE A 53 -5.86 8.50 -14.77
CA PHE A 53 -6.02 8.01 -13.41
C PHE A 53 -7.08 6.92 -13.36
N LYS A 54 -6.71 5.78 -12.80
CA LYS A 54 -7.61 4.68 -12.49
C LYS A 54 -7.88 4.65 -11.00
N TYR A 55 -9.09 4.26 -10.64
CA TYR A 55 -9.47 4.11 -9.25
C TYR A 55 -10.45 2.97 -9.01
N TYR A 56 -10.41 2.50 -7.77
CA TYR A 56 -11.39 1.63 -7.17
C TYR A 56 -11.66 2.14 -5.75
N ALA A 57 -12.89 2.57 -5.49
CA ALA A 57 -13.29 3.27 -4.28
C ALA A 57 -14.44 2.53 -3.58
N LEU A 58 -14.26 2.25 -2.30
CA LEU A 58 -15.30 1.78 -1.41
C LEU A 58 -15.86 2.98 -0.65
N ILE A 59 -17.15 3.25 -0.81
CA ILE A 59 -17.83 4.28 -0.02
C ILE A 59 -18.35 3.62 1.25
N ILE A 60 -17.88 4.07 2.41
CA ILE A 60 -18.31 3.56 3.72
C ILE A 60 -19.32 4.50 4.38
N ASN A 61 -20.16 3.94 5.25
CA ASN A 61 -21.29 4.63 5.90
C ASN A 61 -20.91 5.68 6.94
N LYS A 62 -19.63 5.81 7.31
CA LYS A 62 -19.15 6.76 8.32
C LYS A 62 -17.78 7.32 7.92
N THR A 63 -17.37 8.42 8.55
CA THR A 63 -15.98 8.89 8.52
C THR A 63 -15.04 7.75 8.93
N PRO A 64 -13.96 7.46 8.16
CA PRO A 64 -13.03 6.40 8.52
C PRO A 64 -12.38 6.68 9.87
N ASP A 65 -12.41 5.70 10.78
CA ASP A 65 -11.69 5.77 12.07
C ASP A 65 -10.15 5.72 11.88
N ILE A 66 -9.72 5.16 10.75
CA ILE A 66 -8.33 5.03 10.32
C ILE A 66 -8.21 5.81 9.01
N MET A 67 -7.27 6.75 8.98
CA MET A 67 -6.91 7.58 7.82
C MET A 67 -5.46 7.36 7.44
N ASN A 68 -5.21 7.19 6.15
CA ASN A 68 -3.88 6.96 5.61
C ASN A 68 -3.79 7.45 4.17
N THR A 69 -2.57 7.64 3.70
CA THR A 69 -2.24 7.68 2.28
C THR A 69 -0.83 7.19 2.11
N PHE A 70 -0.65 6.10 1.37
CA PHE A 70 0.68 5.56 1.11
C PHE A 70 0.74 4.92 -0.27
N PRO A 71 1.91 4.97 -0.94
CA PRO A 71 2.14 4.21 -2.15
C PRO A 71 2.39 2.74 -1.80
N TRP A 72 1.88 1.86 -2.62
CA TRP A 72 2.14 0.44 -2.57
C TRP A 72 2.60 -0.04 -3.94
N ASN A 73 3.49 -1.01 -3.95
CA ASN A 73 3.89 -1.72 -5.15
C ASN A 73 3.29 -3.12 -5.01
N GLU A 74 2.31 -3.44 -5.87
CA GLU A 74 1.48 -4.65 -5.81
C GLU A 74 2.31 -5.89 -6.17
N HIS A 75 3.31 -6.25 -5.36
CA HIS A 75 4.15 -7.41 -5.62
C HIS A 75 3.47 -8.72 -5.24
N LEU A 76 2.46 -8.66 -4.38
CA LEU A 76 1.58 -9.75 -3.99
C LEU A 76 0.11 -9.33 -4.13
N ASP A 77 -0.79 -10.27 -4.37
CA ASP A 77 -2.23 -10.05 -4.23
C ASP A 77 -2.74 -10.24 -2.80
N VAL A 78 -4.04 -10.04 -2.58
CA VAL A 78 -4.69 -10.20 -1.25
C VAL A 78 -4.61 -11.62 -0.68
N GLU A 79 -4.21 -12.60 -1.49
CA GLU A 79 -4.01 -14.01 -1.12
C GLU A 79 -2.52 -14.41 -1.15
N ASN A 80 -1.60 -13.43 -1.16
CA ASN A 80 -0.16 -13.60 -1.25
C ASN A 80 0.36 -14.23 -2.56
N ASN A 81 -0.42 -14.24 -3.64
CA ASN A 81 0.10 -14.69 -4.93
C ASN A 81 1.02 -13.61 -5.53
N LYS A 82 2.19 -14.01 -6.03
CA LYS A 82 3.16 -13.10 -6.67
C LYS A 82 2.57 -12.46 -7.93
N LEU A 83 2.57 -11.13 -7.97
CA LEU A 83 2.17 -10.30 -9.11
C LEU A 83 3.40 -9.72 -9.84
N ILE A 84 4.38 -9.23 -9.07
CA ILE A 84 5.60 -8.61 -9.61
C ILE A 84 6.83 -9.45 -9.26
N ASP A 85 7.76 -9.56 -10.22
CA ASP A 85 9.13 -9.95 -9.92
C ASP A 85 10.00 -8.74 -9.62
N ILE A 86 10.14 -8.40 -8.33
CA ILE A 86 10.93 -7.26 -7.85
C ILE A 86 12.42 -7.37 -8.17
N THR A 87 12.89 -8.53 -8.65
CA THR A 87 14.28 -8.75 -9.07
C THR A 87 14.53 -8.40 -10.54
N ASP A 88 13.47 -8.21 -11.34
CA ASP A 88 13.59 -7.86 -12.75
C ASP A 88 13.80 -6.34 -12.94
N ILE A 89 15.07 -5.94 -12.89
CA ILE A 89 15.50 -4.54 -13.00
C ILE A 89 15.28 -3.91 -14.39
N SER A 90 14.96 -4.73 -15.39
CA SER A 90 14.67 -4.28 -16.76
C SER A 90 13.28 -3.67 -16.89
N LYS A 91 12.39 -4.00 -15.94
CA LYS A 91 11.02 -3.49 -15.88
C LYS A 91 10.93 -2.32 -14.89
N SER A 92 9.92 -1.50 -15.14
CA SER A 92 9.45 -0.50 -14.18
C SER A 92 7.98 -0.79 -13.91
N TYR A 93 7.61 -0.70 -12.65
CA TYR A 93 6.27 -1.04 -12.18
C TYR A 93 5.56 0.22 -11.69
N ASN A 94 4.25 0.23 -11.87
CA ASN A 94 3.43 1.29 -11.33
C ASN A 94 3.29 1.15 -9.81
N TYR A 95 2.83 2.22 -9.17
CA TYR A 95 2.46 2.22 -7.75
C TYR A 95 0.98 2.54 -7.62
N MET A 96 0.28 1.78 -6.79
CA MET A 96 -1.06 2.15 -6.35
C MET A 96 -0.94 2.99 -5.09
N THR A 97 -1.63 4.12 -5.07
CA THR A 97 -1.84 4.88 -3.84
C THR A 97 -3.08 4.32 -3.14
N ILE A 98 -2.91 3.91 -1.89
CA ILE A 98 -3.97 3.46 -1.00
C ILE A 98 -4.26 4.58 -0.03
N SER A 99 -5.50 5.08 -0.03
CA SER A 99 -5.91 6.23 0.77
C SER A 99 -7.23 5.99 1.48
N SER A 100 -7.42 6.61 2.63
CA SER A 100 -8.70 6.69 3.31
C SER A 100 -8.95 8.12 3.81
N PHE A 101 -10.14 8.66 3.55
CA PHE A 101 -10.47 10.05 3.86
C PHE A 101 -11.98 10.30 3.97
N VAL A 102 -12.33 11.45 4.55
CA VAL A 102 -13.71 11.92 4.73
C VAL A 102 -14.36 12.19 3.37
N TYR A 103 -15.63 11.82 3.26
CA TYR A 103 -16.49 12.13 2.13
C TYR A 103 -17.76 12.83 2.61
N LYS A 104 -18.54 13.37 1.67
CA LYS A 104 -19.78 14.08 1.98
C LYS A 104 -20.75 13.26 2.84
N ASP A 105 -21.63 13.96 3.55
CA ASP A 105 -22.71 13.35 4.35
C ASP A 105 -22.19 12.40 5.44
N ASN A 106 -21.06 12.75 6.08
CA ASN A 106 -20.36 11.95 7.09
C ASN A 106 -19.96 10.55 6.62
N LYS A 107 -19.78 10.34 5.31
CA LYS A 107 -19.28 9.07 4.75
C LYS A 107 -17.76 9.07 4.67
N GLY A 108 -17.20 7.92 4.34
CA GLY A 108 -15.77 7.75 4.09
C GLY A 108 -15.52 7.14 2.73
N ILE A 109 -14.31 7.35 2.22
CA ILE A 109 -13.79 6.65 1.05
C ILE A 109 -12.58 5.83 1.46
N LEU A 110 -12.56 4.56 1.06
CA LEU A 110 -11.35 3.73 0.99
C LEU A 110 -10.97 3.63 -0.49
N LEU A 111 -9.88 4.26 -0.88
CA LEU A 111 -9.48 4.49 -2.26
C LEU A 111 -8.23 3.69 -2.59
N PHE A 112 -8.30 2.99 -3.70
CA PHE A 112 -7.14 2.52 -4.45
C PHE A 112 -7.07 3.33 -5.74
N SER A 113 -5.92 3.92 -6.05
CA SER A 113 -5.75 4.72 -7.27
C SER A 113 -4.36 4.57 -7.85
N TRP A 114 -4.24 4.61 -9.18
CA TRP A 114 -2.95 4.52 -9.87
C TRP A 114 -3.00 5.27 -11.20
N PHE A 115 -1.83 5.54 -11.77
CA PHE A 115 -1.70 6.33 -12.99
C PHE A 115 -1.37 5.44 -14.19
N ASP A 116 -2.37 5.16 -15.02
CA ASP A 116 -2.35 4.12 -16.07
C ASP A 116 -1.69 4.59 -17.39
N GLU A 117 -0.54 5.26 -17.27
CA GLU A 117 0.36 5.61 -18.38
C GLU A 117 1.74 4.91 -18.26
N ILE A 118 1.92 4.17 -17.17
CA ILE A 118 2.97 3.17 -16.96
C ILE A 118 2.28 1.80 -16.95
N LYS A 119 2.99 0.75 -17.37
CA LYS A 119 2.47 -0.62 -17.29
C LYS A 119 1.91 -0.89 -15.88
N SER A 120 0.60 -1.07 -15.80
CA SER A 120 -0.20 -1.12 -14.56
C SER A 120 -0.92 -2.46 -14.38
N GLU A 121 -0.56 -3.47 -15.20
CA GLU A 121 -1.23 -4.78 -15.26
C GLU A 121 -1.40 -5.42 -13.87
N GLU A 122 -0.42 -5.21 -13.00
CA GLU A 122 -0.39 -5.73 -11.64
C GLU A 122 -1.37 -4.99 -10.71
N CYS A 123 -1.54 -3.67 -10.86
CA CYS A 123 -2.60 -2.92 -10.20
C CYS A 123 -3.99 -3.46 -10.59
N HIS A 124 -4.19 -3.75 -11.88
CA HIS A 124 -5.44 -4.34 -12.36
C HIS A 124 -5.68 -5.75 -11.82
N LYS A 125 -4.66 -6.62 -11.83
CA LYS A 125 -4.74 -7.97 -11.26
C LYS A 125 -5.06 -7.93 -9.77
N PHE A 126 -4.40 -7.05 -9.03
CA PHE A 126 -4.65 -6.84 -7.61
C PHE A 126 -6.12 -6.49 -7.36
N ILE A 127 -6.63 -5.44 -8.03
CA ILE A 127 -8.02 -5.01 -7.83
C ILE A 127 -9.03 -6.06 -8.26
N LYS A 128 -8.75 -6.84 -9.32
CA LYS A 128 -9.61 -7.96 -9.70
C LYS A 128 -9.70 -9.04 -8.62
N GLN A 129 -8.61 -9.35 -7.93
CA GLN A 129 -8.64 -10.29 -6.81
C GLN A 129 -9.33 -9.69 -5.59
N PHE A 130 -8.98 -8.44 -5.24
CA PHE A 130 -9.63 -7.69 -4.16
C PHE A 130 -11.16 -7.58 -4.37
N HIS A 131 -11.61 -7.39 -5.61
CA HIS A 131 -13.02 -7.25 -5.93
C HIS A 131 -13.84 -8.52 -5.64
N LYS A 132 -13.23 -9.70 -5.75
CA LYS A 132 -13.90 -10.99 -5.48
C LYS A 132 -14.20 -11.21 -3.99
N LEU A 133 -13.56 -10.47 -3.09
CA LEU A 133 -13.80 -10.57 -1.65
C LEU A 133 -15.25 -10.17 -1.31
N SER A 134 -15.83 -10.74 -0.25
CA SER A 134 -17.08 -10.21 0.31
C SER A 134 -16.87 -8.78 0.84
N ASN A 135 -17.94 -7.98 0.97
CA ASN A 135 -17.82 -6.60 1.43
C ASN A 135 -17.12 -6.47 2.79
N ILE A 136 -17.41 -7.39 3.72
CA ILE A 136 -16.71 -7.44 5.01
C ILE A 136 -15.22 -7.71 4.80
N ASN A 137 -14.85 -8.70 3.98
CA ASN A 137 -13.46 -9.05 3.72
C ASN A 137 -12.70 -7.95 2.97
N LYS A 138 -13.36 -7.15 2.12
CA LYS A 138 -12.75 -5.96 1.50
C LYS A 138 -12.29 -4.94 2.55
N ILE A 139 -13.13 -4.66 3.55
CA ILE A 139 -12.76 -3.77 4.66
C ILE A 139 -11.59 -4.36 5.45
N LYS A 140 -11.69 -5.63 5.82
CA LYS A 140 -10.62 -6.31 6.57
C LYS A 140 -9.29 -6.28 5.81
N ALA A 141 -9.32 -6.59 4.51
CA ALA A 141 -8.14 -6.59 3.65
C ALA A 141 -7.54 -5.19 3.49
N PHE A 142 -8.39 -4.16 3.37
CA PHE A 142 -7.94 -2.76 3.37
C PHE A 142 -7.21 -2.40 4.67
N ILE A 143 -7.75 -2.79 5.83
CA ILE A 143 -7.11 -2.55 7.13
C ILE A 143 -5.80 -3.32 7.25
N ASN A 144 -5.77 -4.58 6.79
CA ASN A 144 -4.55 -5.37 6.76
C ASN A 144 -3.45 -4.69 5.93
N LEU A 145 -3.81 -4.10 4.78
CA LEU A 145 -2.88 -3.30 3.99
C LEU A 145 -2.41 -2.06 4.77
N CYS A 146 -3.33 -1.33 5.40
CA CYS A 146 -2.97 -0.15 6.17
C CYS A 146 -1.98 -0.46 7.29
N PHE A 147 -2.24 -1.49 8.11
CA PHE A 147 -1.37 -1.82 9.25
C PHE A 147 -0.18 -2.71 8.90
N GLY A 148 -0.27 -3.47 7.81
CA GLY A 148 0.75 -4.43 7.41
C GLY A 148 1.84 -3.85 6.51
N VAL A 149 1.57 -2.78 5.75
CA VAL A 149 2.58 -2.21 4.84
C VAL A 149 2.85 -0.72 4.99
N ASN A 150 2.06 -0.01 5.80
CA ASN A 150 2.23 1.43 5.98
C ASN A 150 2.69 1.75 7.40
N GLU A 151 3.76 2.53 7.50
CA GLU A 151 4.30 3.01 8.77
C GLU A 151 3.62 4.32 9.22
N ASP A 152 3.03 5.08 8.29
CA ASP A 152 2.40 6.39 8.54
C ASP A 152 0.86 6.29 8.54
N ILE A 153 0.32 5.79 9.65
CA ILE A 153 -1.14 5.64 9.86
C ILE A 153 -1.61 6.64 10.90
N TYR A 154 -2.71 7.34 10.62
CA TYR A 154 -3.41 8.19 11.56
C TYR A 154 -4.75 7.55 11.91
N PHE A 155 -5.15 7.56 13.17
CA PHE A 155 -6.44 7.00 13.58
C PHE A 155 -7.00 7.73 14.79
N SER A 156 -8.32 7.63 14.96
CA SER A 156 -9.02 8.25 16.09
C SER A 156 -8.60 7.61 17.41
N GLN A 157 -8.26 8.44 18.39
CA GLN A 157 -7.99 7.98 19.75
C GLN A 157 -9.24 7.34 20.37
N GLU A 158 -10.42 7.93 20.17
CA GLU A 158 -11.68 7.38 20.67
C GLU A 158 -11.95 5.98 20.09
N TRP A 159 -11.67 5.77 18.79
CA TRP A 159 -11.76 4.46 18.18
C TRP A 159 -10.76 3.48 18.79
N TRP A 160 -9.50 3.89 18.91
CA TRP A 160 -8.45 3.04 19.47
C TRP A 160 -8.78 2.59 20.89
N GLU A 161 -9.29 3.49 21.73
CA GLU A 161 -9.71 3.19 23.10
C GLU A 161 -11.01 2.37 23.17
N SER A 162 -11.86 2.43 22.14
CA SER A 162 -13.11 1.66 22.07
C SER A 162 -12.91 0.18 21.72
N ILE A 163 -11.83 -0.18 21.02
CA ILE A 163 -11.55 -1.57 20.65
C ILE A 163 -10.89 -2.32 21.81
N THR A 164 -11.11 -3.64 21.87
CA THR A 164 -10.56 -4.46 22.95
C THR A 164 -9.03 -4.52 22.88
N LYS A 165 -8.40 -4.73 24.04
CA LYS A 165 -6.94 -4.88 24.11
C LYS A 165 -6.40 -5.96 23.17
N SER A 166 -7.10 -7.09 23.03
CA SER A 166 -6.74 -8.14 22.07
C SER A 166 -6.76 -7.67 20.61
N LYS A 167 -7.70 -6.80 20.22
CA LYS A 167 -7.74 -6.20 18.88
C LYS A 167 -6.61 -5.19 18.67
N GLN A 168 -6.32 -4.37 19.68
CA GLN A 168 -5.16 -3.47 19.67
C GLN A 168 -3.85 -4.25 19.47
N ASP A 169 -3.66 -5.32 20.26
CA ASP A 169 -2.47 -6.16 20.19
C ASP A 169 -2.35 -6.87 18.83
N THR A 170 -3.48 -7.26 18.23
CA THR A 170 -3.50 -7.77 16.85
C THR A 170 -2.95 -6.73 15.87
N LEU A 171 -3.42 -5.49 15.92
CA LEU A 171 -2.93 -4.41 15.03
C LEU A 171 -1.45 -4.06 15.27
N ILE A 172 -1.01 -4.05 16.53
CA ILE A 172 0.40 -3.87 16.88
C ILE A 172 1.26 -5.01 16.32
N ASN A 173 0.78 -6.25 16.40
CA ASN A 173 1.50 -7.39 15.84
C ASN A 173 1.58 -7.31 14.32
N LEU A 174 0.51 -6.87 13.63
CA LEU A 174 0.55 -6.64 12.18
C LEU A 174 1.70 -5.71 11.79
N ILE A 175 1.80 -4.54 12.43
CA ILE A 175 2.87 -3.56 12.18
C ILE A 175 4.28 -4.17 12.39
N ASN A 176 4.44 -5.05 13.38
CA ASN A 176 5.73 -5.64 13.74
C ASN A 176 6.04 -6.96 13.01
N SER A 177 5.13 -7.45 12.16
CA SER A 177 5.24 -8.76 11.53
C SER A 177 5.71 -8.67 10.07
N VAL A 178 6.18 -9.81 9.55
CA VAL A 178 6.36 -9.94 8.10
C VAL A 178 5.00 -9.84 7.43
N VAL A 179 4.93 -9.04 6.37
CA VAL A 179 3.71 -8.80 5.61
C VAL A 179 3.10 -10.11 5.13
N ASP A 180 1.91 -10.42 5.64
CA ASP A 180 1.04 -11.50 5.17
C ASP A 180 -0.34 -10.91 4.88
N PHE A 181 -0.66 -10.81 3.59
CA PHE A 181 -1.89 -10.19 3.15
C PHE A 181 -3.12 -11.02 3.46
N SER A 182 -2.98 -12.31 3.77
CA SER A 182 -4.06 -13.24 4.04
C SER A 182 -4.58 -13.19 5.49
N ASN A 183 -3.85 -12.50 6.39
CA ASN A 183 -4.20 -12.32 7.80
C ASN A 183 -5.46 -11.49 8.03
N TYR A 184 -6.00 -10.84 6.99
CA TYR A 184 -7.20 -10.02 7.12
C TYR A 184 -8.41 -10.77 7.69
N ARG A 185 -8.48 -12.10 7.53
CA ARG A 185 -9.70 -12.88 7.85
C ARG A 185 -10.16 -12.71 9.30
N THR A 186 -9.24 -12.45 10.22
CA THR A 186 -9.50 -12.28 11.66
C THR A 186 -9.65 -10.82 12.08
N LEU A 187 -9.45 -9.84 11.18
CA LEU A 187 -9.44 -8.42 11.52
C LEU A 187 -10.85 -7.83 11.61
N GLU A 188 -11.44 -7.86 12.80
CA GLU A 188 -12.74 -7.23 13.08
C GLU A 188 -12.56 -6.02 14.01
N VAL A 189 -11.91 -4.98 13.51
CA VAL A 189 -11.51 -3.82 14.32
C VAL A 189 -12.29 -2.54 14.02
N VAL A 190 -13.13 -2.55 13.00
CA VAL A 190 -14.03 -1.42 12.64
C VAL A 190 -15.45 -1.93 12.40
N ASP A 191 -16.40 -1.02 12.45
CA ASP A 191 -17.83 -1.23 12.19
C ASP A 191 -18.26 -0.65 10.82
N TRP A 192 -17.32 -0.43 9.91
CA TRP A 192 -17.58 0.15 8.59
C TRP A 192 -18.52 -0.73 7.77
N VAL A 193 -19.44 -0.09 7.03
CA VAL A 193 -20.31 -0.76 6.07
C VAL A 193 -20.12 -0.12 4.70
N ILE A 194 -19.77 -0.93 3.71
CA ILE A 194 -19.68 -0.49 2.31
C ILE A 194 -21.09 -0.21 1.79
N CYS A 195 -21.37 1.06 1.53
CA CYS A 195 -22.63 1.55 0.98
C CYS A 195 -22.65 1.52 -0.55
N ASP A 196 -21.50 1.72 -1.18
CA ASP A 196 -21.36 1.83 -2.64
C ASP A 196 -19.92 1.50 -3.05
N ILE A 197 -19.73 1.06 -4.29
CA ILE A 197 -18.42 0.77 -4.87
C ILE A 197 -18.34 1.47 -6.22
N LYS A 198 -17.36 2.37 -6.37
CA LYS A 198 -17.15 3.15 -7.59
C LYS A 198 -15.78 2.86 -8.19
N TYR A 199 -15.70 2.72 -9.51
CA TYR A 199 -14.45 2.47 -10.21
C TYR A 199 -14.55 2.91 -11.67
N ASN A 200 -13.41 3.12 -12.33
CA ASN A 200 -13.31 3.48 -13.76
C ASN A 200 -12.41 2.51 -14.56
N ILE A 201 -12.45 1.24 -14.15
CA ILE A 201 -11.68 0.12 -14.70
C ILE A 201 -12.60 -1.02 -15.12
N ASN A 202 -12.08 -1.93 -15.95
CA ASN A 202 -12.75 -3.18 -16.29
C ASN A 202 -12.38 -4.26 -15.27
N LEU A 203 -13.37 -4.73 -14.50
CA LEU A 203 -13.22 -5.81 -13.52
C LEU A 203 -13.33 -7.18 -14.18
#